data_AF-A0A2D4NDR5-F1
#
_entry.id   AF-A0A2D4NDR5-F1
#
_cell.length_a   1.000
_cell.length_b   1.000
_cell.length_c   1.000
_cell.angle_alpha   90.00
_cell.angle_beta   90.00
_cell.angle_gamma   90.00
#
_symmetry.space_group_name_H-M   'P 1'
#
loop_
_entity.id
_entity.type
_entity.pdbx_description
1 polymer ?
#
loop_
_entity_poly.entity_id
_entity_poly.type
_entity_poly.pdbx_seq_one_letter_code
_entity_poly.pdbx_strand_id
1 'polypeptide(L)'
;YQHREKMVILQISFLILCSLSQATGCFRLITPSKWGAKAANCSQPLRDVPAEYVVIIHTAGNPCRTHRDCHNEVKMIQNYHMNLKGWCDIAYSFLIGEDGYVYEGRGWRNEGSHTY
;
A
#
# COMPACT_ATOMS: atom_id res chain seq x y z
N TYR A 1 25.26 -9.47 45.90
CA TYR A 1 24.08 -10.23 45.46
C TYR A 1 22.98 -9.28 44.96
N GLN A 2 22.39 -8.46 45.83
CA GLN A 2 21.35 -7.44 45.53
C GLN A 2 21.63 -6.51 44.31
N HIS A 3 22.87 -6.05 44.13
CA HIS A 3 23.23 -5.17 43.01
C HIS A 3 23.25 -5.87 41.64
N ARG A 4 23.61 -7.16 41.63
CA ARG A 4 23.66 -7.96 40.40
C ARG A 4 22.24 -8.27 39.91
N GLU A 5 21.32 -8.55 40.82
CA GLU A 5 19.90 -8.77 40.50
C GLU A 5 19.24 -7.51 39.93
N LYS A 6 19.47 -6.34 40.54
CA LYS A 6 18.98 -5.06 40.02
C LYS A 6 19.48 -4.75 38.61
N MET A 7 20.75 -5.06 38.33
CA MET A 7 21.35 -4.85 37.01
C MET A 7 20.78 -5.80 35.96
N VAL A 8 20.55 -7.06 36.31
CA VAL A 8 19.93 -8.07 35.43
C VAL A 8 18.48 -7.69 35.13
N ILE A 9 17.71 -7.28 36.13
CA ILE A 9 16.33 -6.81 35.96
C ILE A 9 16.30 -5.59 35.03
N LEU A 10 17.20 -4.61 35.23
CA LEU A 10 17.27 -3.41 34.41
C LEU A 10 17.59 -3.73 32.94
N GLN A 11 18.49 -4.69 32.68
CA GLN A 11 18.81 -5.12 31.32
C GLN A 11 17.67 -5.91 30.66
N ILE A 12 16.98 -6.77 31.41
CA ILE A 12 15.78 -7.48 30.91
C ILE A 12 14.67 -6.48 30.59
N SER A 13 14.43 -5.48 31.43
CA SER A 13 13.45 -4.41 31.18
C SER A 13 13.81 -3.60 29.92
N PHE A 14 15.08 -3.30 29.70
CA PHE A 14 15.55 -2.56 28.51
C PHE A 14 15.40 -3.39 27.22
N LEU A 15 15.67 -4.71 27.28
CA LEU A 15 15.47 -5.63 26.16
C LEU A 15 13.98 -5.79 25.80
N ILE A 16 13.10 -5.88 26.80
CA ILE A 16 11.64 -5.96 26.59
C ILE A 16 11.12 -4.66 25.96
N LEU A 17 11.53 -3.49 26.45
CA LEU A 17 11.20 -2.18 25.87
C LEU A 17 11.71 -2.04 24.43
N CYS A 18 12.89 -2.58 24.11
CA CYS A 18 13.43 -2.55 22.76
C CYS A 18 12.67 -3.47 21.80
N SER A 19 12.18 -4.63 22.28
CA SER A 19 11.37 -5.56 21.49
C SER A 19 9.93 -5.07 21.21
N LEU A 20 9.43 -4.16 22.06
CA LEU A 20 8.16 -3.43 21.86
C LEU A 20 8.29 -2.26 20.88
N SER A 21 9.51 -1.87 20.49
CA SER A 21 9.77 -0.79 19.53
C SER A 21 9.65 -1.22 18.06
N GLN A 22 9.03 -2.36 17.77
CA GLN A 22 8.45 -2.54 16.44
C GLN A 22 7.11 -1.79 16.38
N ALA A 23 7.19 -0.46 16.46
CA ALA A 23 6.17 0.37 15.83
C ALA A 23 6.31 0.15 14.32
N THR A 24 5.68 -0.92 13.84
CA THR A 24 5.32 -1.08 12.44
C THR A 24 4.77 0.26 11.97
N GLY A 25 5.46 0.91 11.04
CA GLY A 25 4.94 2.08 10.36
C GLY A 25 3.65 1.66 9.65
N CYS A 26 2.52 1.81 10.34
CA CYS A 26 1.22 1.47 9.80
C CYS A 26 0.88 2.54 8.77
N PHE A 27 1.14 2.24 7.50
CA PHE A 27 0.72 3.09 6.40
C PHE A 27 -0.80 3.13 6.35
N ARG A 28 -1.36 4.28 5.97
CA ARG A 28 -2.82 4.45 5.90
C ARG A 28 -3.33 3.89 4.58
N LEU A 29 -3.81 2.65 4.61
CA LEU A 29 -4.39 1.98 3.46
C LEU A 29 -5.85 2.39 3.24
N ILE A 30 -6.15 2.86 2.03
CA ILE A 30 -7.50 3.11 1.51
C ILE A 30 -7.86 1.97 0.57
N THR A 31 -8.82 1.14 1.00
CA THR A 31 -9.32 -0.01 0.24
C THR A 31 -10.16 0.43 -0.98
N PRO A 32 -10.36 -0.43 -2.00
CA PRO A 32 -11.19 -0.14 -3.16
C PRO A 32 -12.58 0.39 -2.80
N SER A 33 -13.20 -0.21 -1.79
CA SER A 33 -14.51 0.23 -1.28
C SER A 33 -14.48 1.64 -0.68
N LYS A 34 -13.40 2.04 -0.01
CA LYS A 34 -13.26 3.37 0.62
C LYS A 34 -12.98 4.46 -0.41
N TRP A 35 -12.19 4.16 -1.44
CA TRP A 35 -11.97 5.11 -2.52
C TRP A 35 -13.03 5.08 -3.61
N GLY A 36 -13.98 4.15 -3.56
CA GLY A 36 -15.10 4.08 -4.51
C GLY A 36 -14.68 3.53 -5.87
N ALA A 37 -13.85 2.50 -5.87
CA ALA A 37 -13.45 1.76 -7.04
C ALA A 37 -14.64 1.17 -7.78
N LYS A 38 -14.60 1.19 -9.11
CA LYS A 38 -15.41 0.31 -9.95
C LYS A 38 -14.96 -1.14 -9.77
N ALA A 39 -15.89 -2.07 -9.96
CA ALA A 39 -15.55 -3.49 -10.01
C ALA A 39 -14.63 -3.78 -11.20
N ALA A 40 -13.61 -4.60 -10.97
CA ALA A 40 -12.77 -5.12 -12.03
C ALA A 40 -13.59 -6.03 -12.97
N ASN A 41 -13.31 -5.95 -14.27
CA ASN A 41 -13.94 -6.79 -15.30
C ASN A 41 -13.20 -8.12 -15.52
N CYS A 42 -12.18 -8.39 -14.72
CA CYS A 42 -11.32 -9.57 -14.82
C CYS A 42 -10.90 -10.04 -13.43
N SER A 43 -10.46 -11.28 -13.35
CA SER A 43 -9.71 -11.80 -12.21
C SER A 43 -8.57 -12.64 -12.74
N GLN A 44 -7.35 -12.16 -12.55
CA GLN A 44 -6.13 -12.89 -12.88
C GLN A 44 -5.24 -12.89 -11.63
N PRO A 45 -4.98 -14.07 -11.03
CA PRO A 45 -4.18 -14.14 -9.82
C PRO A 45 -2.71 -13.82 -10.13
N LEU A 46 -2.04 -13.19 -9.18
CA LEU A 46 -0.59 -13.01 -9.25
C LEU A 46 0.08 -14.39 -9.19
N ARG A 47 1.02 -14.64 -10.11
CA ARG A 47 1.69 -15.94 -10.26
C ARG A 47 2.38 -16.39 -8.97
N ASP A 48 3.14 -15.50 -8.36
CA ASP A 48 3.95 -15.78 -7.17
C ASP A 48 3.44 -14.94 -5.99
N VAL A 49 3.12 -15.61 -4.88
CA VAL A 49 2.68 -14.97 -3.63
C VAL A 49 3.50 -15.55 -2.48
N PRO A 50 4.39 -14.76 -1.83
CA PRO A 50 4.63 -13.34 -2.06
C PRO A 50 5.31 -13.05 -3.41
N ALA A 51 5.09 -11.83 -3.93
CA ALA A 51 5.79 -11.36 -5.12
C ALA A 51 7.30 -11.28 -4.86
N GLU A 52 8.11 -11.73 -5.82
CA GLU A 52 9.57 -11.63 -5.74
C GLU A 52 10.08 -10.21 -6.03
N TYR A 53 9.38 -9.48 -6.90
CA TYR A 53 9.79 -8.15 -7.38
C TYR A 53 8.74 -7.08 -7.09
N VAL A 54 9.22 -5.85 -6.86
CA VAL A 54 8.40 -4.64 -6.77
C VAL A 54 8.86 -3.66 -7.85
N VAL A 55 7.93 -3.20 -8.67
CA VAL A 55 8.18 -2.18 -9.70
C VAL A 55 7.64 -0.84 -9.22
N ILE A 56 8.51 0.16 -9.13
CA ILE A 56 8.16 1.53 -8.76
C ILE A 56 8.04 2.38 -10.02
N ILE A 57 6.89 2.98 -10.25
CA ILE A 57 6.60 3.83 -11.40
C ILE A 57 5.67 4.98 -10.99
N HIS A 58 5.83 6.14 -11.63
CA HIS A 58 4.91 7.27 -11.46
C HIS A 58 3.72 7.19 -12.42
N THR A 59 2.60 7.82 -12.07
CA THR A 59 1.38 7.82 -12.91
C THR A 59 1.53 8.69 -14.16
N ALA A 60 2.47 9.66 -14.15
CA ALA A 60 2.59 10.74 -15.14
C ALA A 60 1.31 11.60 -15.27
N GLY A 61 0.39 11.48 -14.31
CA GLY A 61 -0.82 12.26 -14.19
C GLY A 61 -0.62 13.52 -13.34
N ASN A 62 -1.71 14.04 -12.78
CA ASN A 62 -1.63 15.22 -11.93
C ASN A 62 -1.14 14.84 -10.53
N PRO A 63 -0.33 15.69 -9.88
CA PRO A 63 -0.06 15.54 -8.46
C PRO A 63 -1.34 15.78 -7.67
N CYS A 64 -1.42 15.17 -6.48
CA CYS A 64 -2.54 15.33 -5.57
C CYS A 64 -2.01 15.54 -4.15
N ARG A 65 -2.47 16.57 -3.43
CA ARG A 65 -1.90 16.96 -2.14
C ARG A 65 -2.85 16.85 -0.96
N THR A 66 -4.14 16.96 -1.21
CA THR A 66 -5.16 16.78 -0.18
C THR A 66 -5.78 15.39 -0.32
N HIS A 67 -6.30 14.87 0.78
CA HIS A 67 -6.95 13.57 0.78
C HIS A 67 -8.09 13.48 -0.25
N ARG A 68 -8.87 14.56 -0.40
CA ARG A 68 -9.94 14.66 -1.39
C ARG A 68 -9.41 14.62 -2.81
N ASP A 69 -8.34 15.35 -3.10
CA ASP A 69 -7.78 15.43 -4.44
C ASP A 69 -7.14 14.09 -4.83
N CYS A 70 -6.44 13.43 -3.91
CA CYS A 70 -5.87 12.11 -4.16
C CYS A 70 -6.94 11.03 -4.34
N HIS A 71 -8.03 11.08 -3.56
CA HIS A 71 -9.19 10.22 -3.77
C HIS A 71 -9.78 10.38 -5.17
N ASN A 72 -9.91 11.62 -5.64
CA ASN A 72 -10.41 11.92 -6.98
C ASN A 72 -9.42 11.49 -8.07
N GLU A 73 -8.12 11.71 -7.88
CA GLU A 73 -7.09 11.33 -8.86
C GLU A 73 -7.05 9.82 -9.08
N VAL A 74 -7.10 9.01 -8.01
CA VAL A 74 -7.14 7.54 -8.14
C VAL A 74 -8.37 7.07 -8.91
N LYS A 75 -9.55 7.69 -8.67
CA LYS A 75 -10.75 7.43 -9.47
C LYS A 75 -10.57 7.80 -10.94
N MET A 76 -9.96 8.95 -11.23
CA MET A 76 -9.70 9.38 -12.60
C MET A 76 -8.74 8.44 -13.32
N ILE A 77 -7.70 7.94 -12.64
CA ILE A 77 -6.78 6.94 -13.17
C ILE A 77 -7.51 5.63 -13.50
N GLN A 78 -8.36 5.12 -12.60
CA GLN A 78 -9.14 3.90 -12.89
C GLN A 78 -10.08 4.13 -14.09
N ASN A 79 -10.76 5.28 -14.14
CA ASN A 79 -11.64 5.62 -15.25
C ASN A 79 -10.89 5.72 -16.59
N TYR A 80 -9.70 6.33 -16.59
CA TYR A 80 -8.85 6.41 -17.77
C TYR A 80 -8.43 5.01 -18.24
N HIS A 81 -7.96 4.17 -17.33
CA HIS A 81 -7.56 2.80 -17.66
C HIS A 81 -8.71 1.95 -18.19
N MET A 82 -9.88 1.99 -17.55
CA MET A 82 -11.01 1.16 -17.95
C MET A 82 -11.73 1.70 -19.18
N ASN A 83 -12.05 2.99 -19.22
CA ASN A 83 -12.90 3.55 -20.26
C ASN A 83 -12.11 3.91 -21.52
N LEU A 84 -10.88 4.42 -21.39
CA LEU A 84 -10.10 4.92 -22.52
C LEU A 84 -9.06 3.91 -23.01
N LYS A 85 -8.42 3.16 -22.11
CA LYS A 85 -7.49 2.08 -22.50
C LYS A 85 -8.15 0.70 -22.65
N GLY A 86 -9.40 0.55 -22.22
CA GLY A 86 -10.11 -0.74 -22.28
C GLY A 86 -9.54 -1.80 -21.35
N TRP A 87 -8.75 -1.42 -20.34
CA TRP A 87 -8.19 -2.35 -19.37
C TRP A 87 -9.27 -2.84 -18.41
N CYS A 88 -9.07 -4.03 -17.86
CA CYS A 88 -10.10 -4.62 -17.00
C CYS A 88 -10.21 -3.96 -15.61
N ASP A 89 -9.17 -3.25 -15.17
CA ASP A 89 -9.13 -2.45 -13.94
C ASP A 89 -7.95 -1.45 -14.02
N ILE A 90 -7.78 -0.62 -12.99
CA ILE A 90 -6.57 0.16 -12.75
C ILE A 90 -5.32 -0.73 -12.85
N ALA A 91 -4.27 -0.25 -13.52
CA ALA A 91 -3.11 -1.08 -13.80
C ALA A 91 -2.27 -1.46 -12.58
N TYR A 92 -2.29 -0.63 -11.52
CA TYR A 92 -1.34 -0.73 -10.42
C TYR A 92 -1.89 -1.59 -9.27
N SER A 93 -1.02 -2.33 -8.59
CA SER A 93 -1.37 -3.01 -7.34
C SER A 93 -1.70 -2.00 -6.24
N PHE A 94 -0.86 -0.96 -6.11
CA PHE A 94 -1.01 0.14 -5.14
C PHE A 94 -0.61 1.47 -5.77
N LEU A 95 -1.22 2.55 -5.30
CA LEU A 95 -0.86 3.92 -5.62
C LEU A 95 -0.57 4.69 -4.33
N ILE A 96 0.32 5.68 -4.39
CA ILE A 96 0.69 6.51 -3.24
C ILE A 96 0.36 7.97 -3.62
N GLY A 97 -0.47 8.63 -2.82
CA GLY A 97 -0.76 10.05 -2.99
C GLY A 97 0.26 10.94 -2.27
N GLU A 98 0.41 12.20 -2.68
CA GLU A 98 1.24 13.16 -1.90
C GLU A 98 0.56 13.54 -0.57
N ASP A 99 -0.70 13.10 -0.35
CA ASP A 99 -1.38 13.13 0.95
C ASP A 99 -0.83 12.08 1.94
N GLY A 100 0.08 11.20 1.50
CA GLY A 100 0.73 10.18 2.31
C GLY A 100 -0.08 8.89 2.50
N TYR A 101 -1.22 8.74 1.82
CA TYR A 101 -2.04 7.54 1.88
C TYR A 101 -1.65 6.55 0.78
N VAL A 102 -1.84 5.26 1.06
CA VAL A 102 -1.71 4.18 0.08
C VAL A 102 -3.11 3.81 -0.39
N TYR A 103 -3.35 3.90 -1.69
CA TYR A 103 -4.61 3.51 -2.32
C TYR A 103 -4.44 2.13 -2.94
N GLU A 104 -5.24 1.17 -2.49
CA GLU A 104 -5.22 -0.18 -3.03
C GLU A 104 -5.91 -0.20 -4.40
N GLY A 105 -5.15 -0.56 -5.44
CA GLY A 105 -5.67 -0.85 -6.77
C GLY A 105 -6.04 -2.33 -6.87
N ARG A 106 -5.25 -3.09 -7.62
CA ARG A 106 -5.44 -4.55 -7.75
C ARG A 106 -5.03 -5.35 -6.50
N GLY A 107 -4.31 -4.71 -5.58
CA GLY A 107 -3.92 -5.29 -4.30
C GLY A 107 -2.83 -6.35 -4.41
N TRP A 108 -2.74 -7.18 -3.37
CA TRP A 108 -1.62 -8.11 -3.15
C TRP A 108 -1.65 -9.40 -3.98
N ARG A 109 -2.82 -9.78 -4.52
CA ARG A 109 -3.06 -11.14 -5.03
C ARG A 109 -3.48 -11.19 -6.49
N ASN A 110 -3.64 -10.05 -7.14
CA ASN A 110 -4.05 -9.98 -8.53
C ASN A 110 -2.93 -9.39 -9.39
N GLU A 111 -2.76 -9.92 -10.58
CA GLU A 111 -1.79 -9.44 -11.54
C GLU A 111 -2.16 -8.03 -12.04
N GLY A 112 -1.15 -7.16 -12.10
CA GLY A 112 -1.23 -5.80 -12.61
C GLY A 112 -1.32 -5.69 -14.14
N SER A 113 -1.30 -4.47 -14.65
CA SER A 113 -1.09 -4.18 -16.08
C SER A 113 -0.08 -3.03 -16.25
N HIS A 114 0.91 -3.00 -15.36
CA HIS A 114 1.83 -1.87 -15.17
C HIS A 114 3.25 -2.11 -15.72
N THR A 115 3.58 -3.34 -16.11
CA THR A 115 4.89 -3.70 -16.69
C THR A 115 4.71 -4.89 -17.63
N TYR A 116 5.54 -4.94 -18.68
CA TYR A 116 5.69 -6.08 -19.60
C TYR A 116 6.93 -6.90 -19.22
#